data_AF-A0A357ZAI7-F1
#
_entry.id   AF-A0A357ZAI7-F1
#
_cell.length_a   1.000
_cell.length_b   1.000
_cell.length_c   1.000
_cell.angle_alpha   90.00
_cell.angle_beta   90.00
_cell.angle_gamma   90.00
#
_symmetry.space_group_name_H-M   'P 1'
#
loop_
_entity.id
_entity.type
_entity.pdbx_description
1 polymer ?
#
loop_
_entity_poly.entity_id
_entity_poly.type
_entity_poly.pdbx_seq_one_letter_code
_entity_poly.pdbx_strand_id
1 'polypeptide(L)'
;MSPEEEQFYLQWEKDRIVPHFKRKPFLRGLSISLSLGLLILIISETGWYERATMVGNMQGNEIWIVIAIIAFSIGFAWIYQQFTFEMNEQRYKELKYLKNKK
;
A
#
# COMPACT_ATOMS: atom_id res chain seq x y z
N MET A 1 -20.37 -13.60 17.95
CA MET A 1 -20.06 -13.24 16.56
C MET A 1 -21.22 -12.40 16.07
N SER A 2 -20.95 -11.19 15.60
CA SER A 2 -21.91 -10.43 14.83
C SER A 2 -22.08 -11.05 13.43
N PRO A 3 -23.18 -10.77 12.71
CA PRO A 3 -23.36 -11.26 11.34
C PRO A 3 -22.22 -10.87 10.40
N GLU A 4 -21.65 -9.67 10.58
CA GLU A 4 -20.52 -9.17 9.77
C GLU A 4 -19.22 -9.96 10.05
N GLU A 5 -18.96 -10.30 11.31
CA GLU A 5 -17.79 -11.10 11.70
C GLU A 5 -17.88 -12.52 11.15
N GLU A 6 -19.08 -13.12 11.13
CA GLU A 6 -19.30 -14.44 10.58
C GLU A 6 -19.15 -14.45 9.05
N GLN A 7 -19.68 -13.43 8.37
CA GLN A 7 -19.46 -13.24 6.93
C GLN A 7 -17.97 -13.08 6.59
N PHE A 8 -17.25 -12.23 7.34
CA PHE A 8 -15.81 -12.09 7.18
C PHE A 8 -15.09 -13.42 7.42
N TYR A 9 -15.42 -14.14 8.50
CA TYR A 9 -14.80 -15.42 8.85
C TYR A 9 -14.94 -16.45 7.72
N LEU A 10 -16.16 -16.65 7.21
CA LEU A 10 -16.45 -17.62 6.15
C LEU A 10 -15.79 -17.24 4.82
N GLN A 11 -15.75 -15.94 4.52
CA GLN A 11 -15.11 -15.46 3.30
C GLN A 11 -13.58 -15.59 3.38
N TRP A 12 -12.98 -15.17 4.49
CA TRP A 12 -11.52 -15.24 4.68
C TRP A 12 -11.01 -16.67 4.76
N GLU A 13 -11.79 -17.59 5.34
CA GLU A 13 -11.46 -19.03 5.36
C GLU A 13 -11.28 -19.61 3.96
N LYS A 14 -12.04 -19.12 2.97
CA LYS A 14 -11.88 -19.48 1.55
C LYS A 14 -10.77 -18.68 0.88
N ASP A 15 -10.62 -17.41 1.21
CA ASP A 15 -9.70 -16.51 0.50
C ASP A 15 -8.22 -16.71 0.90
N ARG A 16 -7.94 -17.27 2.08
CA ARG A 16 -6.58 -17.50 2.61
C ARG A 16 -5.81 -18.63 1.92
N ILE A 17 -6.50 -19.57 1.28
CA ILE A 17 -5.89 -20.67 0.51
C ILE A 17 -5.53 -20.27 -0.93
N VAL A 18 -6.09 -19.15 -1.40
CA VAL A 18 -5.83 -18.59 -2.74
C VAL A 18 -4.47 -17.87 -2.72
N PRO A 19 -3.71 -17.83 -3.83
CA PRO A 19 -2.43 -17.15 -3.91
C PRO A 19 -2.40 -15.78 -3.22
N HIS A 20 -1.26 -15.52 -2.57
CA HIS A 20 -1.00 -14.33 -1.77
C HIS A 20 -1.11 -13.03 -2.58
N PHE A 21 -1.01 -13.12 -3.91
CA PHE A 21 -1.18 -11.96 -4.78
C PHE A 21 -2.64 -11.51 -4.87
N LYS A 22 -2.96 -10.39 -4.21
CA LYS A 22 -4.30 -9.76 -4.26
C LYS A 22 -4.21 -8.40 -4.95
N ARG A 23 -4.84 -8.29 -6.13
CA ARG A 23 -4.83 -7.08 -6.96
C ARG A 23 -5.37 -5.83 -6.25
N LYS A 24 -6.47 -5.97 -5.51
CA LYS A 24 -7.14 -4.84 -4.84
C LYS A 24 -6.22 -4.10 -3.84
N PRO A 25 -5.63 -4.75 -2.84
CA PRO A 25 -4.73 -4.06 -1.90
C PRO A 25 -3.46 -3.54 -2.59
N PHE A 26 -2.89 -4.27 -3.56
CA PHE A 26 -1.77 -3.76 -4.36
C PHE A 26 -2.11 -2.43 -5.02
N LEU A 27 -3.22 -2.35 -5.76
CA LEU A 27 -3.65 -1.12 -6.44
C LEU A 27 -3.92 0.01 -5.45
N ARG A 28 -4.46 -0.27 -4.26
CA ARG A 28 -4.63 0.75 -3.21
C ARG A 28 -3.30 1.30 -2.73
N GLY A 29 -2.34 0.44 -2.41
CA GLY A 29 -0.99 0.86 -2.00
C GLY A 29 -0.26 1.63 -3.11
N LEU A 30 -0.45 1.20 -4.36
CA LEU A 30 0.10 1.88 -5.53
C LEU A 30 -0.50 3.27 -5.70
N SER A 31 -1.83 3.40 -5.64
CA SER A 31 -2.51 4.69 -5.76
C SER A 31 -2.11 5.67 -4.66
N ILE A 32 -2.03 5.23 -3.41
CA ILE A 32 -1.62 6.09 -2.29
C ILE A 32 -0.19 6.60 -2.47
N SER A 33 0.75 5.70 -2.80
CA SER A 33 2.15 6.06 -2.98
C SER A 33 2.39 6.94 -4.22
N LEU A 34 1.66 6.71 -5.32
CA LEU A 34 1.73 7.57 -6.51
C LEU A 34 1.18 8.97 -6.22
N SER A 35 0.07 9.10 -5.50
CA SER A 35 -0.47 10.40 -5.10
C SER A 35 0.52 11.17 -4.22
N LEU A 36 1.25 10.47 -3.34
CA LEU A 36 2.31 11.07 -2.53
C LEU A 36 3.50 11.50 -3.40
N GLY A 37 3.92 10.67 -4.36
CA GLY A 37 4.95 11.04 -5.33
C GLY A 37 4.58 12.27 -6.16
N LEU A 38 3.33 12.34 -6.61
CA LEU A 38 2.80 13.50 -7.33
C LEU A 38 2.80 14.76 -6.46
N LEU A 39 2.41 14.65 -5.19
CA LEU A 39 2.48 15.76 -4.24
C LEU A 39 3.92 16.29 -4.09
N ILE A 40 4.91 15.39 -4.02
CA ILE A 40 6.32 15.76 -3.95
C ILE A 40 6.75 16.55 -5.20
N LEU A 41 6.31 16.12 -6.39
CA LEU A 41 6.59 16.84 -7.64
C LEU A 41 5.97 18.25 -7.62
N ILE A 42 4.71 18.37 -7.22
CA ILE A 42 4.03 19.67 -7.13
C ILE A 42 4.78 20.61 -6.17
N ILE A 43 5.19 20.13 -5.00
CA ILE A 43 5.95 20.92 -4.02
C ILE A 43 7.35 21.30 -4.54
N SER A 44 7.95 20.46 -5.39
CA SER A 44 9.24 20.78 -6.03
C SER A 44 9.12 21.95 -6.99
N GLU A 45 8.03 22.01 -7.78
CA GLU A 45 7.77 23.07 -8.75
C GLU A 45 7.38 24.41 -8.11
N THR A 46 6.84 24.41 -6.89
CA THR A 46 6.49 25.66 -6.20
C THR A 46 7.69 26.47 -5.74
N GLY A 47 8.92 25.97 -5.92
CA GLY A 47 10.14 26.69 -5.58
C GLY A 47 10.35 26.86 -4.07
N TRP A 48 9.72 26.00 -3.24
CA TRP A 48 9.88 26.00 -1.78
C TRP A 48 11.35 25.97 -1.34
N TYR A 49 12.24 25.43 -2.19
CA TYR A 49 13.67 25.34 -1.91
C TYR A 49 14.50 25.73 -3.14
N GLU A 50 14.84 27.02 -3.27
CA GLU A 50 15.62 27.55 -4.41
C GLU A 50 16.89 26.75 -4.72
N ARG A 51 17.59 26.22 -3.71
CA ARG A 51 18.79 25.38 -3.91
C ARG A 51 18.45 24.03 -4.55
N ALA A 52 17.33 23.42 -4.18
CA ALA A 52 16.92 22.14 -4.76
C ALA A 52 16.48 22.34 -6.22
N THR A 53 15.80 23.44 -6.51
CA THR A 53 15.41 23.84 -7.87
C THR A 53 16.62 24.18 -8.73
N MET A 54 17.62 24.91 -8.20
CA MET A 54 18.86 25.22 -8.94
C MET A 54 19.72 23.97 -9.22
N VAL A 55 19.90 23.09 -8.23
CA VAL A 55 20.69 21.87 -8.39
C VAL A 55 19.96 20.85 -9.28
N GLY A 56 18.63 20.75 -9.14
CA GLY A 56 17.78 19.92 -10.00
C GLY A 56 17.87 20.34 -11.46
N ASN A 57 17.71 21.64 -11.76
CA ASN A 57 17.76 22.16 -13.12
C ASN A 57 19.16 22.12 -13.76
N MET A 58 20.24 22.09 -12.96
CA MET A 58 21.62 22.04 -13.47
C MET A 58 22.20 20.62 -13.60
N GLN A 59 21.73 19.63 -12.82
CA GLN A 59 22.35 18.29 -12.75
C GLN A 59 21.36 17.12 -12.91
N GLY A 60 20.05 17.35 -12.82
CA GLY A 60 19.05 16.29 -12.73
C GLY A 60 18.33 16.04 -14.05
N ASN A 61 18.45 14.83 -14.60
CA ASN A 61 17.46 14.34 -15.56
C ASN A 61 16.20 13.97 -14.77
N GLU A 62 15.17 14.82 -14.83
CA GLU A 62 13.86 14.68 -14.14
C GLU A 62 13.25 13.27 -14.29
N ILE A 63 13.60 12.55 -15.36
CA ILE A 63 13.19 11.16 -15.58
C ILE A 63 13.60 10.23 -14.44
N TRP A 64 14.75 10.47 -13.79
CA TRP A 64 15.22 9.63 -12.68
C TRP A 64 14.36 9.78 -11.44
N ILE A 65 13.81 10.97 -11.20
CA ILE A 65 12.88 11.21 -10.08
C ILE A 65 11.59 10.43 -10.34
N VAL A 66 11.07 10.49 -11.57
CA VAL A 66 9.87 9.74 -11.95
C VAL A 66 10.10 8.23 -11.83
N ILE A 67 11.24 7.71 -12.31
CA ILE A 67 11.62 6.30 -12.16
C ILE A 67 11.70 5.90 -10.68
N ALA A 68 12.31 6.74 -9.85
CA ALA A 68 12.41 6.49 -8.41
C ALA A 68 11.03 6.42 -7.76
N ILE A 69 10.12 7.36 -8.06
CA ILE A 69 8.73 7.35 -7.56
C ILE A 69 8.04 6.06 -7.95
N ILE A 70 8.11 5.64 -9.21
CA ILE A 70 7.47 4.39 -9.69
C ILE A 70 8.05 3.17 -8.96
N ALA A 71 9.38 3.07 -8.83
CA ALA A 71 10.03 1.97 -8.14
C ALA A 71 9.60 1.88 -6.67
N PHE A 72 9.58 3.02 -5.96
CA PHE A 72 9.10 3.09 -4.57
C PHE A 72 7.61 2.74 -4.47
N SER A 73 6.78 3.22 -5.40
CA SER A 73 5.35 2.93 -5.40
C SER A 73 5.07 1.44 -5.58
N ILE A 74 5.80 0.75 -6.45
CA ILE A 74 5.67 -0.71 -6.63
C ILE A 74 6.09 -1.45 -5.34
N GLY A 75 7.23 -1.07 -4.75
CA GLY A 75 7.70 -1.66 -3.50
C GLY A 75 6.72 -1.45 -2.35
N PHE A 76 6.18 -0.24 -2.20
CA PHE A 76 5.18 0.09 -1.19
C PHE A 76 3.86 -0.66 -1.43
N ALA A 77 3.41 -0.78 -2.68
CA ALA A 77 2.22 -1.55 -3.03
C ALA A 77 2.35 -3.03 -2.66
N TRP A 78 3.55 -3.60 -2.85
CA TRP A 78 3.86 -4.97 -2.45
C TRP A 78 3.81 -5.14 -0.92
N ILE A 79 4.46 -4.25 -0.18
CA ILE A 79 4.47 -4.27 1.29
C ILE A 79 3.05 -4.08 1.84
N TYR A 80 2.29 -3.11 1.32
CA TYR A 80 0.93 -2.82 1.77
C TYR A 80 -0.01 -4.01 1.57
N GLN A 81 0.15 -4.72 0.46
CA GLN A 81 -0.60 -5.95 0.21
C GLN A 81 -0.27 -7.04 1.24
N GLN A 82 1.02 -7.27 1.52
CA GLN A 82 1.44 -8.25 2.52
C GLN A 82 0.91 -7.89 3.92
N PHE A 83 1.04 -6.63 4.32
CA PHE A 83 0.51 -6.10 5.57
C PHE A 83 -1.00 -6.31 5.69
N THR A 84 -1.77 -6.03 4.63
CA THR A 84 -3.23 -6.23 4.62
C THR A 84 -3.60 -7.70 4.81
N PHE A 85 -2.83 -8.61 4.20
CA PHE A 85 -3.04 -10.04 4.38
C PHE A 85 -2.80 -10.47 5.83
N GLU A 86 -1.68 -10.05 6.42
CA GLU A 86 -1.34 -10.38 7.81
C GLU A 86 -2.37 -9.86 8.81
N MET A 87 -2.87 -8.63 8.61
CA MET A 87 -3.93 -8.03 9.43
C MET A 87 -5.22 -8.88 9.41
N ASN A 88 -5.64 -9.30 8.22
CA ASN A 88 -6.85 -10.11 8.07
C ASN A 88 -6.66 -11.52 8.66
N GLU A 89 -5.46 -12.09 8.52
CA GLU A 89 -5.12 -13.39 9.09
C GLU A 89 -5.10 -13.35 10.62
N GLN A 90 -4.59 -12.28 11.22
CA GLN A 90 -4.67 -12.06 12.67
C GLN A 90 -6.14 -11.97 13.12
N ARG A 91 -6.95 -11.13 12.45
CA ARG A 91 -8.39 -11.00 12.75
C ARG A 91 -9.12 -12.35 12.66
N TYR A 92 -8.81 -13.17 11.66
CA TYR A 92 -9.39 -14.51 11.53
C TYR A 92 -9.00 -15.43 12.70
N LYS A 93 -7.74 -15.41 13.15
CA LYS A 93 -7.28 -16.21 14.30
C LYS A 93 -7.98 -15.79 15.59
N GLU A 94 -8.14 -14.49 15.82
CA GLU A 94 -8.87 -13.95 16.96
C GLU A 94 -10.33 -14.43 16.96
N LEU A 95 -11.01 -14.31 15.82
CA LEU A 95 -12.39 -14.78 15.65
C LEU A 95 -12.53 -16.30 15.83
N LYS A 96 -11.58 -17.08 15.32
CA LYS A 96 -11.54 -18.54 15.48
C LYS A 96 -11.40 -18.94 16.95
N TYR A 97 -10.50 -18.27 17.68
CA TYR A 97 -10.31 -18.50 19.10
C TYR A 97 -11.58 -18.21 19.91
N LEU A 98 -12.24 -17.07 19.64
CA LEU A 98 -13.50 -16.71 20.28
C LEU A 98 -14.63 -17.71 19.98
N LYS A 99 -14.66 -18.27 18.76
CA LYS A 99 -15.63 -19.30 18.37
C LYS A 99 -15.39 -20.63 19.09
N ASN A 100 -14.14 -21.06 19.25
CA ASN A 100 -13.79 -22.32 19.92
C ASN A 100 -13.94 -22.28 21.44
N LYS A 101 -13.95 -21.08 22.04
CA LYS A 101 -14.12 -20.89 23.50
C LYS A 101 -15.60 -20.86 23.92
N LYS A 102 -16.51 -20.60 22.98
CA LYS A 102 -17.95 -20.72 23.18
C LYS A 102 -18.42 -22.15 22.97
#